data_AF-A0A495QH22-F1
#
_entry.id   AF-A0A495QH22-F1
#
_cell.length_a   1.000
_cell.length_b   1.000
_cell.length_c   1.000
_cell.angle_alpha   90.00
_cell.angle_beta   90.00
_cell.angle_gamma   90.00
#
_symmetry.space_group_name_H-M   'P 1'
#
loop_
_entity.id
_entity.type
_entity.pdbx_description
1 polymer ?
#
loop_
_entity_poly.entity_id
_entity_poly.type
_entity_poly.pdbx_seq_one_letter_code
_entity_poly.pdbx_strand_id
1 'polypeptide(L)' 'MIQTHVHGWDFSPGHLLTITEVARMFGVSSATVTRWAVEGKLASVRTLGGHRRFSREQVEYLLLHGPA' A
#
# COMPACT_ATOMS: atom_id res chain seq x y z
N MET A 1 -3.81 -22.34 4.88
CA MET A 1 -4.67 -21.16 4.63
C MET A 1 -3.74 -19.97 4.51
N ILE A 2 -3.63 -19.35 3.33
CA ILE A 2 -2.71 -18.22 3.15
C ILE A 2 -3.35 -17.03 3.85
N GLN A 3 -2.70 -16.49 4.88
CA GLN A 3 -3.23 -15.37 5.66
C GLN A 3 -3.31 -14.13 4.77
N THR A 4 -4.53 -13.72 4.41
CA THR A 4 -4.79 -12.60 3.51
C THR A 4 -4.62 -11.23 4.16
N HIS A 5 -4.53 -11.19 5.49
CA HIS A 5 -4.41 -9.96 6.27
C HIS A 5 -3.01 -9.81 6.84
N VAL A 6 -2.37 -8.67 6.55
CA VAL A 6 -1.06 -8.31 7.07
C VAL A 6 -1.20 -6.98 7.81
N HIS A 7 -0.78 -6.93 9.08
CA HIS A 7 -0.95 -5.75 9.95
C HIS A 7 -2.39 -5.22 10.05
N GLY A 8 -3.38 -6.11 9.93
CA GLY A 8 -4.80 -5.77 9.99
C GLY A 8 -5.40 -5.28 8.67
N TRP A 9 -4.62 -5.19 7.59
CA TRP A 9 -5.08 -4.74 6.27
C TRP A 9 -5.22 -5.89 5.29
N ASP A 10 -6.20 -5.82 4.40
CA ASP A 10 -6.41 -6.82 3.36
C ASP A 10 -5.37 -6.71 2.22
N PHE A 11 -4.60 -7.78 2.02
CA PHE A 11 -3.62 -7.96 0.94
C PHE A 11 -4.03 -9.07 -0.04
N SER A 12 -5.32 -9.42 -0.09
CA SER A 12 -5.83 -10.36 -1.09
C SER A 12 -5.60 -9.83 -2.52
N PRO A 13 -5.29 -10.69 -3.51
CA PRO A 13 -4.83 -10.25 -4.84
C PRO A 13 -5.72 -9.23 -5.58
N GLY A 14 -7.02 -9.24 -5.33
CA GLY A 14 -7.99 -8.30 -5.92
C GLY A 14 -7.97 -6.90 -5.29
N HIS A 15 -7.38 -6.75 -4.10
CA HIS A 15 -7.36 -5.52 -3.31
C HIS A 15 -5.97 -4.90 -3.19
N LEU A 16 -5.07 -5.24 -4.12
CA LEU A 16 -3.70 -4.72 -4.15
C LEU A 16 -3.52 -3.57 -5.14
N LEU A 17 -2.85 -2.52 -4.70
CA LEU A 17 -2.44 -1.38 -5.52
C LEU A 17 -0.95 -1.42 -5.83
N THR A 18 -0.58 -0.93 -7.01
CA THR A 18 0.80 -0.63 -7.41
C THR A 18 1.26 0.71 -6.84
N ILE A 19 2.57 0.96 -6.84
CA ILE A 19 3.15 2.24 -6.43
C ILE A 19 2.49 3.42 -7.18
N THR A 20 2.33 3.28 -8.51
CA THR A 20 1.78 4.36 -9.35
C THR A 20 0.32 4.64 -9.05
N GLU A 21 -0.49 3.63 -8.76
CA GLU A 21 -1.90 3.82 -8.39
C GLU A 21 -2.02 4.57 -7.06
N VAL A 22 -1.23 4.17 -6.06
CA VAL A 22 -1.18 4.87 -4.76
C VAL A 22 -0.73 6.31 -4.94
N ALA A 23 0.33 6.54 -5.73
CA ALA A 23 0.86 7.87 -6.01
C ALA A 23 -0.22 8.77 -6.65
N ARG A 24 -0.97 8.24 -7.62
CA ARG A 24 -2.10 8.94 -8.26
C ARG A 24 -3.21 9.27 -7.27
N MET A 25 -3.56 8.33 -6.38
CA MET A 25 -4.64 8.53 -5.41
C MET A 25 -4.29 9.60 -4.37
N PHE A 26 -3.04 9.63 -3.89
CA PHE A 26 -2.57 10.66 -2.94
C PHE A 26 -2.15 11.97 -3.61
N GLY A 27 -2.04 12.03 -4.95
CA GLY A 27 -1.52 13.20 -5.65
C GLY A 27 -0.04 13.47 -5.39
N VAL A 28 0.76 12.43 -5.16
CA VAL A 28 2.21 12.51 -4.85
C VAL A 28 3.05 11.75 -5.87
N SER A 29 4.38 11.84 -5.75
CA SER A 29 5.29 11.04 -6.58
C SER A 29 5.38 9.58 -6.12
N SER A 30 5.70 8.66 -7.04
CA SER A 30 6.03 7.27 -6.72
C SER A 30 7.21 7.12 -5.76
N ALA A 31 8.16 8.06 -5.79
CA ALA A 31 9.29 8.10 -4.85
C ALA A 31 8.82 8.39 -3.42
N THR A 32 7.84 9.28 -3.26
CA THR A 32 7.19 9.58 -1.97
C THR A 32 6.52 8.33 -1.39
N VAL A 33 5.76 7.59 -2.21
CA VAL A 33 5.12 6.33 -1.79
C VAL A 33 6.16 5.28 -1.40
N THR A 34 7.25 5.17 -2.17
CA THR A 34 8.36 4.27 -1.85
C THR A 34 8.99 4.62 -0.51
N ARG A 35 9.17 5.92 -0.23
CA ARG A 35 9.68 6.40 1.06
C ARG A 35 8.75 6.02 2.21
N TRP A 36 7.44 6.26 2.09
CA TRP A 36 6.46 5.86 3.12
C TRP A 36 6.49 4.36 3.41
N ALA A 37 6.67 3.54 2.38
CA ALA A 37 6.78 2.09 2.53
C ALA A 37 8.08 1.65 3.25
N VAL A 38 9.19 2.38 3.04
CA VAL A 38 10.47 2.14 3.74
C VAL A 38 10.39 2.61 5.19
N GLU A 39 9.73 3.74 5.44
CA GLU A 39 9.50 4.31 6.78
C GLU A 39 8.43 3.57 7.58
N GLY A 40 7.74 2.58 7.00
CA GLY A 40 6.69 1.82 7.67
C GLY A 40 5.35 2.56 7.82
N LYS A 41 5.21 3.74 7.21
CA LYS A 41 3.98 4.57 7.23
C LYS A 41 2.87 4.01 6.35
N LEU A 42 3.23 3.20 5.35
CA LEU A 42 2.30 2.51 4.46
C LEU A 42 2.70 1.04 4.37
N ALA A 43 1.80 0.14 4.77
CA ALA A 43 2.08 -1.29 4.77
C ALA A 43 2.20 -1.78 3.32
N SER A 44 3.18 -2.66 3.08
CA SER A 44 3.41 -3.20 1.74
C SER A 44 3.90 -4.64 1.79
N VAL A 45 3.52 -5.40 0.78
CA VAL A 45 4.11 -6.72 0.48
C VAL A 45 4.92 -6.62 -0.80
N ARG A 46 5.81 -7.58 -1.03
CA ARG A 46 6.57 -7.67 -2.29
C ARG A 46 6.08 -8.86 -3.12
N THR A 47 6.00 -8.67 -4.43
CA THR A 47 5.83 -9.78 -5.37
C THR A 47 7.12 -10.61 -5.45
N LEU A 48 7.06 -11.79 -6.09
CA LEU A 48 8.25 -12.59 -6.39
C LEU A 48 9.30 -11.81 -7.22
N GLY A 49 8.85 -10.86 -8.06
CA GLY A 49 9.71 -9.95 -8.82
C GLY A 49 10.19 -8.72 -8.04
N GLY A 50 9.91 -8.63 -6.74
CA GLY A 50 10.39 -7.55 -5.86
C GLY A 50 9.58 -6.25 -5.89
N HIS A 51 8.55 -6.15 -6.73
CA HIS A 51 7.68 -4.97 -6.80
C HIS A 51 6.79 -4.88 -5.55
N ARG A 52 6.66 -3.66 -4.99
CA ARG A 52 5.75 -3.43 -3.87
C ARG A 52 4.29 -3.45 -4.30
N ARG A 53 3.45 -4.01 -3.44
CA ARG A 53 1.99 -3.94 -3.49
C ARG A 53 1.46 -3.42 -2.17
N PHE A 54 0.40 -2.62 -2.23
CA PHE A 54 -0.20 -1.92 -1.10
C PHE A 54 -1.65 -2.35 -0.94
N SER A 55 -2.13 -2.40 0.30
CA SER A 55 -3.54 -2.66 0.56
C SER A 55 -4.39 -1.48 0.10
N ARG A 56 -5.42 -1.75 -0.72
CA ARG A 56 -6.43 -0.76 -1.09
C ARG A 56 -7.14 -0.20 0.13
N GLU A 57 -7.53 -1.08 1.06
CA GLU A 57 -8.24 -0.73 2.29
C GLU A 57 -7.44 0.29 3.12
N GLN A 58 -6.15 0.05 3.35
CA GLN A 58 -5.29 0.98 4.08
C GLN A 58 -5.16 2.33 3.36
N VAL A 59 -4.99 2.31 2.04
CA VAL A 59 -4.83 3.52 1.23
C VAL A 59 -6.09 4.37 1.29
N GLU A 60 -7.27 3.76 1.14
CA GLU A 60 -8.56 4.44 1.23
C GLU A 60 -8.81 4.97 2.65
N TYR A 61 -8.43 4.22 3.69
CA TYR A 61 -8.47 4.68 5.07
C TYR A 61 -7.63 5.95 5.28
N LEU A 62 -6.37 5.98 4.82
CA LEU A 62 -5.48 7.13 4.99
C LEU A 62 -5.90 8.36 4.16
N LEU A 63 -6.58 8.17 3.03
CA LEU A 63 -7.16 9.29 2.27
C LEU A 63 -8.28 10.00 3.04
N LEU A 64 -9.04 9.24 3.84
CA LEU A 64 -10.16 9.78 4.63
C LEU A 64 -9.71 10.41 5.95
N HIS A 65 -8.69 9.83 6.59
CA HIS A 65 -8.27 10.21 7.95
C HIS A 65 -6.97 11.03 7.98
N GLY A 66 -6.33 11.23 6.83
CA GLY A 66 -5.00 11.82 6.71
C GLY A 66 -3.88 10.83 7.03
N PRO A 67 -2.64 11.10 6.57
CA PRO A 67 -1.49 10.33 7.02
C PRO A 67 -1.28 10.56 8.54
N ALA A 68 -1.23 9.47 9.30
CA ALA A 68 -0.82 9.49 10.70
C ALA A 68 0.63 10.00 10.87
#